data_AF-A0A1V0HJY2-F1
#
_entry.id   AF-A0A1V0HJY2-F1
#
_cell.length_a   1.000
_cell.length_b   1.000
_cell.length_c   1.000
_cell.angle_alpha   90.00
_cell.angle_beta   90.00
_cell.angle_gamma   90.00
#
_symmetry.space_group_name_H-M   'P 1'
#
loop_
_entity.id
_entity.type
_entity.pdbx_description
1 polymer ?
#
loop_
_entity_poly.entity_id
_entity_poly.type
_entity_poly.pdbx_seq_one_letter_code
_entity_poly.pdbx_strand_id
1 'polypeptide(L)'
;MKHFQLLKFWNNRRDSRSLNIDLKYDLQILENMSKTTEVNILYKFVNFYFIHIFLCYKSLYELDNLIAMYVCNINKISFFMDGSFKTDLYWNS
;
A
#
# COMPACT_ATOMS: atom_id res chain seq x y z
N MET A 1 -6.61 -10.56 14.66
CA MET A 1 -6.63 -9.21 15.26
C MET A 1 -5.93 -8.10 14.43
N LYS A 2 -5.47 -8.32 13.19
CA LYS A 2 -4.82 -7.27 12.37
C LYS A 2 -5.77 -6.44 11.47
N HIS A 3 -6.95 -6.97 11.17
CA HIS A 3 -7.96 -6.31 10.30
C HIS A 3 -8.61 -5.07 10.97
N PHE A 4 -8.66 -5.03 12.31
CA PHE A 4 -9.44 -4.03 13.04
C PHE A 4 -8.77 -2.64 13.15
N GLN A 5 -7.43 -2.58 13.02
CA GLN A 5 -6.70 -1.31 12.99
C GLN A 5 -6.82 -0.63 11.62
N LEU A 6 -6.78 -1.42 10.56
CA LEU A 6 -6.91 -0.96 9.18
C LEU A 6 -8.29 -0.32 8.93
N LEU A 7 -9.40 -0.96 9.32
CA LEU A 7 -10.75 -0.43 9.08
C LEU A 7 -11.04 0.95 9.72
N LYS A 8 -10.62 1.16 10.96
CA LYS A 8 -10.72 2.49 11.62
C LYS A 8 -9.79 3.50 10.97
N PHE A 9 -8.59 3.07 10.57
CA PHE A 9 -7.63 3.89 9.86
C PHE A 9 -8.12 4.30 8.45
N TRP A 10 -8.85 3.41 7.76
CA TRP A 10 -9.46 3.59 6.45
C TRP A 10 -10.64 4.57 6.47
N ASN A 11 -11.48 4.50 7.51
CA ASN A 11 -12.66 5.36 7.61
C ASN A 11 -12.33 6.86 7.64
N ASN A 12 -11.15 7.24 8.15
CA ASN A 12 -10.70 8.64 8.16
C ASN A 12 -10.03 9.08 6.84
N ARG A 13 -9.95 8.21 5.84
CA ARG A 13 -9.21 8.45 4.58
C ARG A 13 -10.03 8.05 3.34
N ARG A 14 -11.36 8.03 3.44
CA ARG A 14 -12.28 7.68 2.33
C ARG A 14 -12.03 8.48 1.04
N ASP A 15 -11.51 9.69 1.16
CA ASP A 15 -11.27 10.57 0.02
C ASP A 15 -9.91 10.35 -0.66
N SER A 16 -9.00 9.63 0.01
CA SER A 16 -7.75 9.18 -0.61
C SER A 16 -8.08 8.16 -1.69
N ARG A 17 -7.58 8.37 -2.91
CA ARG A 17 -7.70 7.42 -4.03
C ARG A 17 -6.38 6.83 -4.49
N SER A 18 -5.29 7.25 -3.85
CA SER A 18 -3.95 6.77 -4.12
C SER A 18 -3.13 6.71 -2.85
N LEU A 19 -2.09 5.88 -2.88
CA LEU A 19 -1.14 5.74 -1.79
C LEU A 19 0.20 5.25 -2.31
N ASN A 20 1.23 5.48 -1.50
CA ASN A 20 2.56 4.92 -1.66
C ASN A 20 2.77 3.78 -0.65
N ILE A 21 3.32 2.66 -1.09
CA ILE A 21 3.75 1.56 -0.23
C ILE A 21 5.26 1.36 -0.42
N ASP A 22 5.98 1.33 0.69
CA ASP A 22 7.36 0.88 0.72
C ASP A 22 7.37 -0.55 1.25
N LEU A 23 7.84 -1.48 0.42
CA LEU A 23 7.98 -2.89 0.77
C LEU A 23 9.45 -3.23 0.93
N LYS A 24 9.76 -4.20 1.80
CA LYS A 24 11.06 -4.86 1.81
C LYS A 24 11.32 -5.47 0.42
N TYR A 25 12.55 -5.35 -0.06
CA TYR A 25 12.92 -5.93 -1.35
C TYR A 25 12.78 -7.46 -1.35
N ASP A 26 11.90 -7.95 -2.21
CA ASP A 26 11.69 -9.38 -2.47
C ASP A 26 11.27 -9.56 -3.94
N LEU A 27 12.04 -10.35 -4.69
CA LEU A 27 11.78 -10.65 -6.11
C LEU A 27 10.42 -11.30 -6.33
N GLN A 28 9.95 -12.13 -5.40
CA GLN A 28 8.66 -12.80 -5.52
C GLN A 28 7.48 -11.82 -5.34
N ILE A 29 7.65 -10.80 -4.49
CA ILE A 29 6.66 -9.73 -4.35
C ILE A 29 6.58 -8.91 -5.64
N LEU A 30 7.73 -8.62 -6.27
CA LEU A 30 7.77 -7.89 -7.54
C LEU A 30 6.99 -8.60 -8.64
N GLU A 31 7.08 -9.92 -8.72
CA GLU A 31 6.36 -10.75 -9.70
C GLU A 31 4.88 -10.96 -9.36
N ASN A 32 4.51 -11.05 -8.09
CA ASN A 32 3.12 -11.22 -7.68
C ASN A 32 2.32 -9.92 -7.85
N MET A 33 2.95 -8.77 -7.56
CA MET A 33 2.31 -7.47 -7.75
C MET A 33 2.01 -7.15 -9.21
N SER A 34 2.88 -7.53 -10.15
CA SER A 34 2.62 -7.31 -11.58
C SER A 34 1.42 -8.11 -12.10
N LYS A 35 1.00 -9.15 -11.38
CA LYS A 35 -0.16 -9.99 -11.69
C LYS A 35 -1.43 -9.54 -10.96
N THR A 36 -1.33 -8.57 -10.05
CA THR A 36 -2.48 -8.13 -9.24
C THR A 36 -3.31 -7.13 -10.05
N THR A 37 -4.55 -7.50 -10.37
CA THR A 37 -5.48 -6.70 -11.19
C THR A 37 -6.40 -5.80 -10.37
N GLU A 38 -6.43 -5.99 -9.06
CA GLU A 38 -7.32 -5.28 -8.12
C GLU A 38 -6.92 -3.81 -7.93
N VAL A 39 -5.67 -3.45 -8.21
CA VAL A 39 -5.15 -2.09 -8.10
C VAL A 39 -4.39 -1.67 -9.35
N ASN A 40 -4.50 -0.40 -9.71
CA ASN A 40 -3.73 0.18 -10.79
C ASN A 40 -2.40 0.70 -10.23
N ILE A 41 -1.31 -0.01 -10.49
CA ILE A 41 0.04 0.47 -10.18
C ILE A 41 0.38 1.59 -11.17
N LEU A 42 0.54 2.80 -10.64
CA LEU A 42 0.86 4.00 -11.43
C LEU A 42 2.36 4.19 -11.59
N TYR A 43 3.12 3.91 -10.54
CA TYR A 43 4.57 4.05 -10.53
C TYR A 43 5.19 3.02 -9.61
N LYS A 44 6.35 2.49 -10.03
CA LYS A 44 7.13 1.53 -9.27
C LYS A 44 8.60 1.91 -9.36
N PHE A 45 9.23 2.07 -8.20
CA PHE A 45 10.65 2.34 -8.09
C PHE A 45 11.29 1.32 -7.16
N VAL A 46 12.42 0.77 -7.59
CA VAL A 46 13.15 -0.23 -6.84
C VAL A 46 14.51 0.36 -6.49
N ASN A 47 14.82 0.41 -5.20
CA ASN A 47 16.16 0.69 -4.72
C ASN A 47 16.74 -0.55 -4.05
N PHE A 48 17.99 -0.47 -3.58
CA PHE A 48 18.72 -1.62 -3.00
C PHE A 48 18.00 -2.31 -1.83
N TYR A 49 17.10 -1.61 -1.13
CA TYR A 49 16.49 -2.10 0.11
C TYR A 49 14.96 -2.20 0.03
N PHE A 50 14.34 -1.40 -0.84
CA PHE A 50 12.90 -1.19 -0.85
C PHE A 50 12.31 -1.13 -2.26
N ILE A 51 11.05 -1.55 -2.33
CA ILE A 51 10.18 -1.40 -3.49
C ILE A 51 9.15 -0.32 -3.13
N HIS A 52 9.21 0.80 -3.82
CA HIS A 52 8.28 1.92 -3.70
C HIS A 52 7.19 1.75 -4.75
N ILE A 53 5.93 1.77 -4.32
CA ILE A 53 4.79 1.52 -5.20
C ILE A 53 3.74 2.58 -4.98
N PHE A 54 3.49 3.36 -6.01
CA PHE A 54 2.34 4.24 -6.07
C PHE A 54 1.19 3.54 -6.80
N LEU A 55 0.05 3.41 -6.13
CA LEU A 55 -1.11 2.71 -6.66
C LEU A 55 -2.40 3.52 -6.46
N CYS A 56 -3.36 3.25 -7.34
CA CYS A 56 -4.75 3.69 -7.23
C CYS A 56 -5.67 2.48 -7.05
N TYR A 57 -6.70 2.65 -6.23
CA TYR A 57 -7.70 1.63 -5.92
C TYR A 57 -9.11 2.16 -6.20
N LYS A 58 -10.05 1.28 -6.57
CA LYS A 58 -11.45 1.68 -6.83
C LYS A 58 -12.30 1.61 -5.57
N SER A 59 -11.97 0.68 -4.66
CA SER A 59 -12.64 0.54 -3.36
C SER A 59 -11.66 0.29 -2.23
N LEU A 60 -12.09 0.62 -1.00
CA LEU A 60 -11.34 0.29 0.22
C LEU A 60 -11.21 -1.24 0.43
N TYR A 61 -12.14 -2.02 -0.12
CA TYR A 61 -12.12 -3.48 -0.01
C TYR A 61 -10.97 -4.10 -0.82
N GLU A 62 -10.81 -3.71 -2.09
CA GLU A 62 -9.69 -4.12 -2.94
C GLU A 62 -8.35 -3.75 -2.29
N LEU A 63 -8.29 -2.55 -1.73
CA LEU A 63 -7.09 -2.11 -1.04
C LEU A 63 -6.78 -2.95 0.20
N ASP A 64 -7.78 -3.25 1.03
CA ASP A 64 -7.57 -4.01 2.25
C ASP A 64 -7.09 -5.45 1.96
N ASN A 65 -7.60 -6.07 0.89
CA ASN A 65 -7.12 -7.37 0.41
C ASN A 65 -5.65 -7.31 -0.02
N LEU A 66 -5.26 -6.30 -0.80
CA LEU A 66 -3.88 -6.09 -1.20
C LEU A 66 -2.96 -5.91 0.02
N ILE A 67 -3.32 -5.00 0.92
CA ILE A 67 -2.53 -4.74 2.13
C ILE A 67 -2.41 -6.01 2.96
N ALA A 68 -3.49 -6.78 3.14
CA ALA A 68 -3.45 -8.04 3.87
C ALA A 68 -2.51 -9.08 3.24
N MET A 69 -2.49 -9.18 1.90
CA MET A 69 -1.59 -10.10 1.18
C MET A 69 -0.11 -9.78 1.39
N TYR A 70 0.25 -8.50 1.45
CA TYR A 70 1.65 -8.07 1.53
C TYR A 70 2.06 -7.54 2.91
N VAL A 71 1.18 -7.60 3.91
CA VAL A 71 1.34 -6.93 5.22
C VAL A 71 2.64 -7.25 5.94
N CYS A 72 3.17 -8.48 5.81
CA CYS A 72 4.41 -8.87 6.46
C CYS A 72 5.67 -8.20 5.86
N ASN A 73 5.53 -7.71 4.62
CA ASN A 73 6.61 -7.14 3.81
C ASN A 73 6.49 -5.62 3.69
N ILE A 74 5.39 -5.03 4.13
CA ILE A 74 5.23 -3.58 4.20
C ILE A 74 6.16 -3.05 5.28
N ASN A 75 6.99 -2.08 4.91
CA ASN A 75 7.79 -1.28 5.83
C ASN A 75 7.09 0.04 6.14
N LYS A 76 6.49 0.66 5.12
CA LYS A 76 5.81 1.96 5.25
C LYS A 76 4.64 2.08 4.28
N ILE A 77 3.59 2.78 4.69
CA ILE A 77 2.49 3.22 3.82
C ILE A 77 2.31 4.73 3.97
N SER A 78 2.30 5.45 2.86
CA SER A 78 2.10 6.91 2.82
C SER A 78 0.87 7.25 2.00
N PHE A 79 -0.01 8.11 2.50
CA PHE A 79 -1.25 8.46 1.80
C PHE A 79 -1.17 9.80 1.11
N PHE A 80 -1.74 9.88 -0.09
CA PHE A 80 -1.86 11.13 -0.82
C PHE A 80 -3.30 11.66 -0.72
N MET A 81 -3.46 12.79 -0.04
CA MET A 81 -4.75 13.46 0.13
C MET A 81 -4.59 14.96 -0.15
N ASP A 82 -5.50 15.51 -0.94
CA ASP A 82 -5.58 16.95 -1.24
C ASP A 82 -4.27 17.55 -1.79
N GLY A 83 -3.55 16.82 -2.65
CA GLY A 83 -2.29 17.30 -3.24
C GLY A 83 -1.07 17.19 -2.32
N SER A 84 -1.19 16.54 -1.16
CA SER A 84 -0.09 16.39 -0.19
C SER A 84 -0.02 14.98 0.42
N PHE A 85 1.18 14.55 0.79
CA PHE A 85 1.36 13.34 1.61
C PHE A 85 1.00 13.67 3.07
N LYS A 86 -0.06 13.03 3.60
CA LYS A 86 -0.61 13.41 4.92
C LYS A 86 -0.21 12.50 6.07
N THR A 87 0.23 11.26 5.85
CA THR A 87 0.59 10.38 6.98
C THR A 87 1.42 9.19 6.54
N ASP A 88 2.45 8.87 7.33
CA ASP A 88 3.24 7.64 7.24
C ASP A 88 2.77 6.65 8.31
N LEU A 89 2.32 5.47 7.90
CA LEU A 89 2.24 4.31 8.78
C LEU A 89 3.53 3.51 8.64
N TYR A 90 4.28 3.40 9.73
CA TYR A 90 5.42 2.50 9.81
C TYR A 90 4.94 1.14 10.28
N TRP A 91 5.28 0.12 9.52
CA TRP A 91 4.87 -1.25 9.78
C TRP A 91 6.12 -2.05 10.14
N ASN A 92 6.46 -2.07 11.43
CA ASN A 92 7.51 -2.96 11.94
C ASN A 92 6.88 -4.35 12.15
N SER A 93 7.15 -5.26 11.21
CA SER A 93 6.92 -6.70 11.40
C SER A 93 7.93 -7.31 12.37
#